data_AF-W7W7D4-F1
#
_entry.id   AF-W7W7D4-F1
#
_cell.length_a   1.000
_cell.length_b   1.000
_cell.length_c   1.000
_cell.angle_alpha   90.00
_cell.angle_beta   90.00
_cell.angle_gamma   90.00
#
_symmetry.space_group_name_H-M   'P 1'
#
loop_
_entity.id
_entity.type
_entity.pdbx_description
1 polymer ?
#
loop_
_entity_poly.entity_id
_entity_poly.type
_entity_poly.pdbx_seq_one_letter_code
_entity_poly.pdbx_strand_id
1 'polypeptide(L)'
;MQVGTAYLLCPEATTSALHRAALQSDAARHTALTRLFTGRPARGIVNRVMRELGPMNPAAPAFPLATAAIAPLRAHAEKQGSGDFSPLWSGQNASGCLALPAAEVTRSLAEGLL
;
A
#
# COMPACT_ATOMS: atom_id res chain seq x y z
N MET A 1 -11.39 3.47 -18.00
CA MET A 1 -10.58 3.85 -16.82
C MET A 1 -10.65 2.72 -15.80
N GLN A 2 -9.58 2.44 -15.06
CA GLN A 2 -9.60 1.57 -13.88
C GLN A 2 -8.95 2.33 -12.73
N VAL A 3 -9.61 2.42 -11.58
CA VAL A 3 -9.18 3.25 -10.45
C VAL A 3 -9.03 2.38 -9.20
N GLY A 4 -7.86 2.45 -8.55
CA GLY A 4 -7.53 1.64 -7.37
C GLY A 4 -7.35 2.48 -6.11
N THR A 5 -6.22 3.19 -6.00
CA THR A 5 -5.82 3.94 -4.78
C THR A 5 -6.89 4.86 -4.23
N ALA A 6 -7.68 5.54 -5.06
CA ALA A 6 -8.72 6.45 -4.60
C ALA A 6 -9.77 5.79 -3.68
N TYR A 7 -10.03 4.49 -3.83
CA TYR A 7 -11.01 3.75 -3.04
C TYR A 7 -10.47 3.19 -1.72
N LEU A 8 -9.15 3.26 -1.47
CA LEU A 8 -8.55 2.54 -0.34
C LEU A 8 -8.97 3.08 1.04
N LEU A 9 -9.51 4.29 1.13
CA LEU A 9 -10.08 4.86 2.34
C LEU A 9 -11.61 4.74 2.44
N CYS A 10 -12.30 4.21 1.43
CA CYS A 10 -13.74 4.00 1.49
C CYS A 10 -14.13 3.02 2.61
N PRO A 11 -15.25 3.20 3.33
CA PRO A 11 -15.67 2.31 4.41
C PRO A 11 -15.93 0.86 3.93
N GLU A 12 -16.25 0.67 2.64
CA GLU A 12 -16.44 -0.64 2.02
C GLU A 12 -15.13 -1.41 1.81
N ALA A 13 -13.97 -0.72 1.85
CA ALA A 13 -12.67 -1.34 1.65
C ALA A 13 -12.15 -2.01 2.94
N THR A 14 -11.63 -3.23 2.81
CA THR A 14 -10.99 -4.00 3.89
C THR A 14 -9.55 -3.56 4.20
N THR A 15 -9.16 -2.36 3.75
CA THR A 15 -7.87 -1.74 4.04
C THR A 15 -7.65 -1.63 5.55
N SER A 16 -6.54 -2.18 6.05
CA SER A 16 -6.22 -2.18 7.48
C SER A 16 -6.04 -0.77 8.03
N ALA A 17 -6.26 -0.59 9.34
CA ALA A 17 -6.06 0.70 10.01
C ALA A 17 -4.64 1.28 9.79
N LEU A 18 -3.62 0.43 9.81
CA LEU A 18 -2.23 0.84 9.54
C LEU A 18 -2.05 1.34 8.10
N HIS A 19 -2.65 0.66 7.13
CA HIS A 19 -2.55 1.08 5.74
C HIS A 19 -3.36 2.36 5.48
N ARG A 20 -4.54 2.52 6.10
CA ARG A 20 -5.32 3.77 6.07
C ARG A 20 -4.51 4.94 6.65
N ALA A 21 -3.88 4.75 7.81
CA ALA A 21 -3.02 5.76 8.41
C ALA A 21 -1.83 6.13 7.51
N ALA A 22 -1.20 5.15 6.86
CA ALA A 22 -0.11 5.39 5.91
C ALA A 22 -0.57 6.21 4.69
N LEU A 23 -1.75 5.90 4.12
CA LEU A 23 -2.35 6.62 2.99
C LEU A 23 -2.68 8.09 3.32
N GLN A 24 -3.01 8.38 4.58
CA GLN A 24 -3.33 9.73 5.05
C GLN A 24 -2.10 10.52 5.52
N SER A 25 -0.93 9.89 5.58
CA SER A 25 0.32 10.53 6.00
C SER A 25 1.12 11.07 4.81
N ASP A 26 2.10 11.96 5.09
CA ASP A 26 3.02 12.43 4.06
C ASP A 26 3.86 11.31 3.42
N ALA A 27 3.99 10.15 4.08
CA ALA A 27 4.66 8.99 3.49
C ALA A 27 3.99 8.54 2.17
N ALA A 28 2.67 8.73 2.02
CA ALA A 28 1.94 8.36 0.82
C ALA A 28 2.41 9.08 -0.46
N ARG A 29 3.11 10.21 -0.31
CA ARG A 29 3.74 10.95 -1.42
C ARG A 29 4.95 10.21 -2.02
N HIS A 30 5.51 9.25 -1.29
CA HIS A 30 6.72 8.52 -1.68
C HIS A 30 6.41 7.02 -1.85
N THR A 31 6.22 6.61 -3.10
CA THR A 31 6.04 5.20 -3.47
C THR A 31 7.14 4.68 -4.38
N ALA A 32 7.44 3.40 -4.28
CA ALA A 32 8.44 2.73 -5.13
C ALA A 32 7.94 1.35 -5.59
N LEU A 33 8.47 0.88 -6.72
CA LEU A 33 8.33 -0.52 -7.12
C LEU A 33 9.23 -1.39 -6.26
N THR A 34 8.67 -2.44 -5.67
CA THR A 34 9.40 -3.40 -4.84
C THR A 34 8.98 -4.83 -5.12
N ARG A 35 9.93 -5.76 -4.98
CA ARG A 35 9.65 -7.21 -5.01
C ARG A 35 9.73 -7.89 -3.64
N LEU A 36 10.00 -7.15 -2.57
CA LEU A 36 10.28 -7.70 -1.23
C LEU A 36 9.07 -8.46 -0.64
N PHE A 37 7.85 -8.06 -0.98
CA PHE A 37 6.64 -8.61 -0.37
C PHE A 37 6.06 -9.81 -1.13
N THR A 38 6.29 -9.91 -2.43
CA THR A 38 5.62 -10.90 -3.29
C THR A 38 6.58 -11.67 -4.20
N GLY A 39 7.80 -11.17 -4.41
CA GLY A 39 8.75 -11.70 -5.39
C GLY A 39 8.56 -11.15 -6.81
N ARG A 40 7.56 -10.28 -7.03
CA ARG A 40 7.34 -9.53 -8.28
C ARG A 40 7.26 -8.03 -8.00
N PRO A 41 7.66 -7.17 -8.95
CA PRO A 41 7.52 -5.72 -8.78
C PRO A 41 6.05 -5.32 -8.54
N ALA A 42 5.80 -4.69 -7.40
CA ALA A 42 4.53 -4.09 -7.02
C ALA A 42 4.80 -2.71 -6.40
N ARG A 43 3.88 -1.74 -6.58
CA ARG A 43 4.06 -0.37 -6.09
C ARG A 43 3.43 -0.19 -4.71
N GLY A 44 4.23 0.28 -3.75
CA GLY A 44 3.75 0.62 -2.41
C GLY A 44 4.45 1.83 -1.82
N ILE A 45 3.86 2.36 -0.76
CA ILE A 45 4.42 3.40 0.11
C ILE A 45 5.75 2.89 0.68
N VAL A 46 6.80 3.70 0.57
CA VAL A 46 8.14 3.31 1.01
C VAL A 46 8.17 3.17 2.54
N ASN A 47 8.40 1.95 3.02
CA ASN A 47 8.57 1.66 4.45
C ASN A 47 10.02 1.24 4.78
N ARG A 48 10.27 0.89 6.04
CA ARG A 48 11.62 0.57 6.54
C ARG A 48 12.29 -0.56 5.77
N VAL A 49 11.60 -1.70 5.56
CA VAL A 49 12.22 -2.85 4.87
C VAL A 49 12.63 -2.50 3.44
N MET A 50 11.85 -1.66 2.74
CA MET A 50 12.20 -1.15 1.41
C MET A 50 13.41 -0.23 1.44
N ARG A 51 13.54 0.64 2.45
CA ARG A 51 14.70 1.54 2.60
C ARG A 51 15.98 0.80 2.94
N GLU A 52 15.91 -0.19 3.84
CA GLU A 52 17.08 -0.88 4.36
C GLU A 52 17.59 -1.97 3.42
N LEU A 53 16.69 -2.76 2.81
CA LEU A 53 17.10 -3.85 1.92
C LEU A 53 17.21 -3.43 0.46
N GLY A 54 16.74 -2.22 0.12
CA GLY A 54 16.52 -1.79 -1.25
C GLY A 54 15.25 -2.41 -1.84
N PRO A 55 14.40 -1.64 -2.53
CA PRO A 55 13.08 -2.12 -2.92
C PRO A 55 13.16 -3.23 -3.99
N MET A 56 14.23 -3.28 -4.79
CA MET A 56 14.46 -4.25 -5.87
C MET A 56 15.56 -5.28 -5.54
N ASN A 57 15.66 -5.74 -4.29
CA ASN A 57 16.71 -6.64 -3.83
C ASN A 57 16.69 -8.05 -4.50
N PRO A 58 17.78 -8.52 -5.14
CA PRO A 58 17.85 -9.83 -5.81
C PRO A 58 17.79 -11.05 -4.88
N ALA A 59 18.02 -10.87 -3.58
CA ALA A 59 17.85 -11.91 -2.59
C ALA A 59 16.38 -12.17 -2.23
N ALA A 60 15.44 -11.30 -2.63
CA ALA A 60 14.02 -11.55 -2.43
C ALA A 60 13.59 -12.84 -3.16
N PRO A 61 12.93 -13.81 -2.49
CA PRO A 61 12.46 -15.03 -3.13
C PRO A 61 11.58 -14.75 -4.35
N ALA A 62 11.67 -15.59 -5.38
CA ALA A 62 10.84 -15.45 -6.57
C ALA A 62 9.35 -15.56 -6.24
N PHE A 63 8.50 -14.92 -7.03
CA PHE A 63 7.05 -14.99 -6.82
C PHE A 63 6.50 -16.42 -6.96
N PRO A 64 5.58 -16.85 -6.09
CA PRO A 64 4.94 -16.09 -4.98
C PRO A 64 5.59 -16.28 -3.59
N LEU A 65 6.82 -16.81 -3.52
CA LEU A 65 7.44 -17.30 -2.28
C LEU A 65 7.80 -16.20 -1.27
N ALA A 66 8.04 -14.95 -1.72
CA ALA A 66 8.43 -13.86 -0.80
C ALA A 66 7.34 -13.52 0.22
N THR A 67 6.06 -13.78 -0.09
CA THR A 67 4.94 -13.56 0.83
C THR A 67 5.11 -14.36 2.11
N ALA A 68 5.48 -15.64 2.00
CA ALA A 68 5.68 -16.51 3.17
C ALA A 68 6.91 -16.07 3.98
N ALA A 69 7.96 -15.58 3.31
CA ALA A 69 9.18 -15.12 3.96
C ALA A 69 8.97 -13.86 4.82
N ILE A 70 8.16 -12.90 4.34
CA ILE A 70 7.92 -11.63 5.06
C ILE A 70 6.81 -11.73 6.11
N ALA A 71 5.90 -12.72 6.00
CA ALA A 71 4.69 -12.81 6.81
C ALA A 71 4.93 -12.78 8.35
N PRO A 72 5.92 -13.50 8.92
CA PRO A 72 6.17 -13.45 10.37
C PRO A 72 6.59 -12.06 10.86
N LEU A 73 7.46 -11.38 10.09
CA LEU A 73 7.91 -10.01 10.40
C LEU A 73 6.76 -9.01 10.31
N ARG A 74 5.96 -9.12 9.25
CA ARG A 74 4.74 -8.33 9.08
C ARG A 74 3.79 -8.50 10.27
N ALA A 75 3.46 -9.75 10.62
CA ALA A 75 2.54 -10.04 11.71
C ALA A 75 3.04 -9.53 13.07
N HIS A 76 4.33 -9.63 13.33
CA HIS A 76 4.94 -9.09 14.55
C HIS A 76 4.89 -7.55 14.57
N ALA A 77 5.31 -6.89 13.49
CA ALA A 77 5.33 -5.43 13.40
C ALA A 77 3.93 -4.81 13.47
N GLU A 78 2.96 -5.38 12.75
CA GLU A 78 1.57 -4.87 12.75
C GLU A 78 0.92 -4.95 14.14
N LYS A 79 1.22 -6.00 14.94
CA LYS A 79 0.76 -6.11 16.34
C LYS A 79 1.27 -4.97 17.23
N GLN A 80 2.43 -4.42 16.88
CA GLN A 80 3.05 -3.29 17.57
C GLN A 80 2.69 -1.94 16.92
N GLY A 81 1.71 -1.92 16.01
CA GLY A 81 1.28 -0.71 15.32
C GLY A 81 2.28 -0.20 14.26
N SER A 82 3.20 -1.03 13.77
CA SER A 82 4.19 -0.65 12.76
C SER A 82 3.90 -1.24 11.38
N GLY A 83 3.91 -0.37 10.35
CA GLY A 83 3.80 -0.74 8.94
C GLY A 83 5.13 -1.11 8.27
N ASP A 84 6.22 -1.23 9.04
CA ASP A 84 7.60 -1.32 8.52
C ASP A 84 7.90 -2.52 7.62
N PHE A 85 7.11 -3.59 7.76
CA PHE A 85 7.19 -4.82 6.97
C PHE A 85 5.87 -5.12 6.23
N SER A 86 4.97 -4.13 6.16
CA SER A 86 3.65 -4.29 5.55
C SER A 86 3.66 -3.93 4.06
N PRO A 87 2.96 -4.68 3.20
CA PRO A 87 2.74 -4.29 1.81
C PRO A 87 1.71 -3.14 1.72
N LEU A 88 2.18 -1.90 1.86
CA LEU A 88 1.35 -0.68 1.82
C LEU A 88 1.09 -0.23 0.37
N TRP A 89 0.30 -1.01 -0.37
CA TRP A 89 0.06 -0.77 -1.80
C TRP A 89 -0.64 0.55 -2.11
N SER A 90 0.00 1.36 -2.94
CA SER A 90 -0.54 2.65 -3.38
C SER A 90 0.07 3.06 -4.72
N GLY A 91 -0.68 3.80 -5.53
CA GLY A 91 -0.20 4.47 -6.72
C GLY A 91 0.75 5.63 -6.37
N GLN A 92 1.13 6.43 -7.37
CA GLN A 92 1.93 7.63 -7.13
C GLN A 92 1.09 8.83 -6.66
N ASN A 93 -0.23 8.79 -6.89
CA ASN A 93 -1.15 9.81 -6.44
C ASN A 93 -2.13 9.22 -5.41
N ALA A 94 -1.98 9.64 -4.16
CA ALA A 94 -2.89 9.33 -3.06
C ALA A 94 -3.78 10.53 -2.67
N SER A 95 -3.70 11.67 -3.36
CA SER A 95 -4.45 12.89 -3.00
C SER A 95 -5.96 12.73 -3.14
N GLY A 96 -6.41 11.88 -4.07
CA GLY A 96 -7.82 11.54 -4.25
C GLY A 96 -8.32 10.39 -3.36
N CYS A 97 -7.49 9.92 -2.41
CA CYS A 97 -7.89 8.89 -1.46
C CYS A 97 -8.67 9.55 -0.32
N LEU A 98 -10.00 9.42 -0.33
CA LEU A 98 -10.90 10.08 0.62
C LEU A 98 -11.66 9.04 1.45
N ALA A 99 -11.92 9.36 2.71
CA ALA A 99 -12.73 8.55 3.62
C ALA A 99 -14.24 8.79 3.38
N LEU A 100 -14.69 8.51 2.16
CA LEU A 100 -16.09 8.65 1.71
C LEU A 100 -16.64 7.30 1.25
N PRO A 101 -17.97 7.07 1.29
CA PRO A 101 -18.58 5.90 0.66
C PRO A 101 -18.13 5.72 -0.79
N ALA A 102 -17.90 4.48 -1.23
CA ALA A 102 -17.40 4.19 -2.57
C ALA A 102 -18.33 4.72 -3.68
N ALA A 103 -19.64 4.75 -3.41
CA ALA A 103 -20.63 5.33 -4.33
C ALA A 103 -20.39 6.84 -4.58
N GLU A 104 -20.01 7.59 -3.54
CA GLU A 104 -19.70 9.02 -3.66
C GLU A 104 -18.41 9.25 -4.42
N VAL A 105 -17.35 8.49 -4.13
CA VAL A 105 -16.09 8.53 -4.89
C VAL A 105 -16.33 8.23 -6.37
N THR A 106 -17.17 7.23 -6.67
CA THR A 106 -17.52 6.88 -8.06
C THR A 106 -18.21 8.04 -8.77
N ARG A 107 -19.15 8.71 -8.09
CA ARG A 107 -19.87 9.86 -8.65
C ARG A 107 -18.93 11.04 -8.91
N SER A 108 -18.08 11.37 -7.93
CA SER A 108 -17.09 12.45 -8.09
C SER A 108 -16.12 12.18 -9.25
N LEU A 109 -15.70 10.94 -9.47
CA LEU A 109 -14.89 10.56 -10.63
C LEU A 109 -15.65 10.74 -11.96
N ALA A 110 -16.94 10.38 -12.01
CA ALA A 110 -17.77 10.56 -13.20
C ALA A 110 -18.00 12.05 -13.52
N GLU A 111 -18.03 12.90 -12.50
CA GLU A 111 -18.16 14.36 -12.62
C GLU A 111 -16.82 15.07 -12.89
N GLY A 112 -15.68 14.36 -12.83
CA GLY A 112 -14.34 14.93 -13.03
C GLY A 112 -13.83 15.77 -11.85
N LEU A 113 -14.35 15.54 -10.65
CA LEU A 113 -14.00 16.24 -9.42
C LEU A 113 -12.87 15.57 -8.61
N LEU A 114 -12.42 14.39 -9.06
CA LEU A 114 -11.35 13.58 -8.48
C LEU A 114 -10.35 13.10 -9.53
#